data_AF-A0A7V9Q8T0-F1
#
_entry.id   AF-A0A7V9Q8T0-F1
#
_cell.length_a   1.000
_cell.length_b   1.000
_cell.length_c   1.000
_cell.angle_alpha   90.00
_cell.angle_beta   90.00
_cell.angle_gamma   90.00
#
_symmetry.space_group_name_H-M   'P 1'
#
loop_
_entity.id
_entity.type
_entity.pdbx_description
1 polymer ?
#
loop_
_entity_poly.entity_id
_entity_poly.type
_entity_poly.pdbx_seq_one_letter_code
_entity_poly.pdbx_strand_id
1 'polypeptide(L)'
;MAVRITIEKANQLVFEQGAFVSLETLVREYGVSVEKGSRLLGEFFRLLLLQIAEAQKETRHIQAALTRMDQTCREGSHARPSGHGEMRSPLIDRFQRDLWALDGWVVSLLETDITLVGFVSPSLARNKVCQLNQAMNALLHKREAGLFPFLKDPALFADYFK
;
A
#
# COMPACT_ATOMS: atom_id res chain seq x y z
N MET A 1 -3.51 -42.03 19.51
CA MET A 1 -2.86 -41.17 20.53
C MET A 1 -3.11 -39.73 20.12
N ALA A 2 -3.81 -38.93 20.92
CA ALA A 2 -4.00 -37.52 20.62
C ALA A 2 -2.67 -36.78 20.81
N VAL A 3 -2.11 -36.26 19.72
CA VAL A 3 -0.88 -35.46 19.77
C VAL A 3 -1.22 -34.15 20.49
N ARG A 4 -0.56 -33.88 21.60
CA ARG A 4 -0.76 -32.64 22.37
C ARG A 4 -0.08 -31.50 21.60
N ILE A 5 -0.86 -30.58 21.04
CA ILE A 5 -0.35 -29.39 20.35
C ILE A 5 0.26 -28.40 21.36
N THR A 6 1.44 -27.84 21.04
CA THR A 6 2.02 -26.70 21.78
C THR A 6 1.66 -25.37 21.09
N ILE A 7 1.81 -24.26 21.81
CA ILE A 7 1.56 -22.92 21.26
C ILE A 7 2.51 -22.64 20.08
N GLU A 8 3.77 -23.05 20.19
CA GLU A 8 4.77 -22.89 19.13
C GLU A 8 4.34 -23.62 17.85
N LYS A 9 3.83 -24.86 17.97
CA LYS A 9 3.36 -25.61 16.80
C LYS A 9 2.11 -24.98 16.19
N ALA A 10 1.19 -24.47 17.01
CA ALA A 10 0.01 -23.75 16.51
C ALA A 10 0.41 -22.48 15.75
N ASN A 11 1.33 -21.69 16.30
CA ASN A 11 1.86 -20.49 15.64
C ASN A 11 2.60 -20.83 14.34
N GLN A 12 3.39 -21.91 14.34
CA GLN A 12 4.06 -22.40 13.14
C GLN A 12 3.05 -22.76 12.04
N LEU A 13 1.98 -23.49 12.38
CA LEU A 13 0.93 -23.82 11.41
C LEU A 13 0.31 -22.55 10.82
N VAL A 14 -0.05 -21.58 11.67
CA VAL A 14 -0.62 -20.29 11.23
C VAL A 14 0.33 -19.56 10.28
N PHE A 15 1.62 -19.56 10.59
CA PHE A 15 2.64 -18.93 9.75
C PHE A 15 2.89 -19.64 8.42
N GLU A 16 2.70 -20.96 8.36
CA GLU A 16 2.93 -21.76 7.15
C GLU A 16 1.70 -21.81 6.24
N GLN A 17 0.51 -21.94 6.82
CA GLN A 17 -0.72 -22.30 6.11
C GLN A 17 -1.76 -21.17 6.10
N GLY A 18 -1.59 -20.16 6.96
CA GLY A 18 -2.60 -19.13 7.21
C GLY A 18 -3.51 -19.51 8.37
N ALA A 19 -4.16 -18.50 8.95
CA ALA A 19 -4.90 -18.63 10.20
C ALA A 19 -6.12 -19.56 10.09
N PHE A 20 -6.90 -19.43 9.02
CA PHE A 20 -8.14 -20.21 8.86
C PHE A 20 -7.89 -21.69 8.58
N VAL A 21 -6.94 -22.01 7.67
CA VAL A 21 -6.53 -23.39 7.39
C VAL A 21 -5.95 -24.04 8.65
N SER A 22 -5.13 -23.30 9.39
CA SER A 22 -4.54 -23.81 10.63
C SER A 22 -5.59 -24.09 11.70
N LEU A 23 -6.63 -23.27 11.80
CA LEU A 23 -7.73 -23.51 12.73
C LEU A 23 -8.47 -24.81 12.40
N GLU A 24 -8.73 -25.06 11.11
CA GLU A 24 -9.35 -26.32 10.67
C GLU A 24 -8.46 -27.52 11.03
N THR A 25 -7.16 -27.43 10.76
CA THR A 25 -6.16 -28.46 11.12
C THR A 25 -6.13 -28.70 12.64
N LEU A 26 -6.15 -27.64 13.45
CA LEU A 26 -6.17 -27.74 14.91
C LEU A 26 -7.41 -28.47 15.44
N VAL A 27 -8.58 -28.21 14.88
CA VAL A 27 -9.83 -28.89 15.26
C VAL A 27 -9.82 -30.35 14.81
N ARG A 28 -9.46 -30.60 13.54
CA ARG A 28 -9.55 -31.92 12.93
C ARG A 28 -8.47 -32.89 13.40
N GLU A 29 -7.22 -32.43 13.51
CA GLU A 29 -6.05 -33.30 13.69
C GLU A 29 -5.53 -33.29 15.13
N TYR A 30 -5.70 -32.17 15.84
CA TYR A 30 -5.22 -32.00 17.21
C TYR A 30 -6.35 -32.04 18.26
N GLY A 31 -7.60 -32.25 17.83
CA GLY A 31 -8.75 -32.42 18.72
C GLY A 31 -9.07 -31.17 19.55
N VAL A 32 -8.77 -29.97 19.02
CA VAL A 32 -9.21 -28.72 19.66
C VAL A 32 -10.75 -28.71 19.68
N SER A 33 -11.33 -28.51 20.86
CA SER A 33 -12.79 -28.51 21.01
C SER A 33 -13.43 -27.39 20.19
N VAL A 34 -14.67 -27.62 19.73
CA VAL A 34 -15.43 -26.63 18.95
C VAL A 34 -15.55 -25.29 19.68
N GLU A 35 -15.73 -25.30 21.00
CA GLU A 35 -15.77 -24.09 21.82
C GLU A 35 -14.45 -23.30 21.75
N LYS A 36 -13.30 -23.98 21.88
CA LYS A 36 -11.98 -23.34 21.78
C LYS A 36 -11.70 -22.86 20.36
N GLY A 37 -12.08 -23.64 19.36
CA GLY A 37 -11.97 -23.26 17.96
C GLY A 37 -12.78 -22.01 17.63
N SER A 38 -14.00 -21.91 18.15
CA SER A 38 -14.87 -20.72 17.99
C SER A 38 -14.28 -19.48 18.66
N ARG A 39 -13.66 -19.62 19.84
CA ARG A 39 -12.94 -18.52 20.50
C ARG A 39 -11.75 -18.04 19.68
N LEU A 40 -10.93 -18.95 19.16
CA LEU A 40 -9.80 -18.61 18.29
C LEU A 40 -10.26 -17.92 17.01
N LEU A 41 -11.36 -18.39 16.40
CA LEU A 41 -11.95 -17.74 15.23
C LEU A 41 -12.41 -16.30 15.54
N GLY A 42 -13.02 -16.08 16.71
CA GLY A 42 -13.40 -14.75 17.16
C GLY A 42 -12.20 -13.81 17.30
N GLU A 43 -11.11 -14.29 17.89
CA GLU A 43 -9.86 -13.51 18.00
C GLU A 43 -9.26 -13.19 16.62
N PHE A 44 -9.31 -14.13 15.68
CA PHE A 44 -8.86 -13.90 14.30
C PHE A 44 -9.65 -12.78 13.62
N PHE A 45 -10.98 -12.80 13.71
CA PHE A 45 -11.80 -11.71 13.17
C PHE A 45 -11.54 -10.38 13.88
N ARG A 46 -11.30 -10.40 15.21
CA ARG A 46 -10.95 -9.18 15.95
C ARG A 46 -9.64 -8.57 15.45
N LEU A 47 -8.63 -9.38 15.16
CA LEU A 47 -7.37 -8.91 14.57
C LEU A 47 -7.58 -8.35 13.16
N LEU A 48 -8.36 -9.03 12.32
CA LEU A 48 -8.69 -8.55 10.97
C LEU A 48 -9.44 -7.21 11.00
N LEU A 49 -10.36 -7.02 11.94
CA LEU A 49 -11.06 -5.74 12.11
C LEU A 49 -10.10 -4.59 12.41
N LEU A 50 -9.06 -4.82 13.22
CA LEU A 50 -8.03 -3.81 13.48
C LEU A 50 -7.28 -3.43 12.20
N GLN A 51 -6.88 -4.43 11.41
CA GLN A 51 -6.20 -4.20 10.13
C GLN A 51 -7.08 -3.49 9.10
N ILE A 52 -8.38 -3.82 9.05
CA ILE A 52 -9.34 -3.11 8.20
C ILE A 52 -9.47 -1.64 8.63
N ALA A 53 -9.52 -1.37 9.93
CA ALA A 53 -9.58 0.00 10.44
C ALA A 53 -8.30 0.81 10.12
N GLU A 54 -7.13 0.16 10.19
CA GLU A 54 -5.84 0.73 9.75
C GLU A 54 -5.88 1.11 8.26
N ALA A 55 -6.29 0.17 7.39
CA ALA A 55 -6.41 0.42 5.95
C ALA A 55 -7.36 1.59 5.63
N GLN A 56 -8.49 1.69 6.35
CA GLN A 56 -9.44 2.79 6.21
C GLN A 56 -8.85 4.13 6.66
N LYS A 57 -8.01 4.14 7.69
CA LYS A 57 -7.30 5.34 8.15
C LYS A 57 -6.25 5.77 7.13
N GLU A 58 -5.43 4.86 6.63
CA GLU A 58 -4.40 5.12 5.61
C GLU A 58 -5.02 5.66 4.32
N THR A 59 -6.14 5.07 3.87
CA THR A 59 -6.89 5.54 2.69
C THR A 59 -7.35 6.99 2.85
N ARG A 60 -7.79 7.40 4.05
CA ARG A 60 -8.16 8.80 4.34
C ARG A 60 -6.94 9.73 4.26
N HIS A 61 -5.78 9.29 4.73
CA HIS A 61 -4.55 10.07 4.63
C HIS A 61 -4.07 10.23 3.17
N ILE A 62 -4.16 9.17 2.37
CA ILE A 62 -3.90 9.20 0.91
C ILE A 62 -4.81 10.22 0.24
N GLN A 63 -6.12 10.15 0.50
CA GLN A 63 -7.10 11.10 -0.06
C GLN A 63 -6.78 12.55 0.32
N ALA A 64 -6.39 12.78 1.58
CA ALA A 64 -6.02 14.10 2.05
C ALA A 64 -4.73 14.62 1.37
N ALA A 65 -3.72 13.77 1.18
CA ALA A 65 -2.49 14.15 0.46
C ALA A 65 -2.78 14.52 -0.99
N LEU A 66 -3.55 13.69 -1.71
CA LEU A 66 -3.98 13.97 -3.08
C LEU A 66 -4.76 15.29 -3.21
N THR A 67 -5.64 15.58 -2.25
CA THR A 67 -6.39 16.85 -2.22
C THR A 67 -5.45 18.06 -2.09
N ARG A 68 -4.43 17.99 -1.23
CA ARG A 68 -3.44 19.08 -1.09
C ARG A 68 -2.56 19.24 -2.34
N MET A 69 -2.21 18.13 -3.00
CA MET A 69 -1.50 18.15 -4.27
C MET A 69 -2.33 18.80 -5.38
N ASP A 70 -3.62 18.45 -5.50
CA ASP A 70 -4.55 19.07 -6.46
C ASP A 70 -4.65 20.58 -6.22
N GLN A 71 -4.85 21.01 -4.97
CA GLN A 71 -4.89 22.42 -4.61
C GLN A 71 -3.58 23.15 -4.99
N THR A 72 -2.43 22.55 -4.70
CA THR A 72 -1.12 23.12 -5.05
C THR A 72 -0.96 23.25 -6.57
N CYS A 73 -1.43 22.26 -7.34
CA CYS A 73 -1.41 22.32 -8.80
C CYS A 73 -2.34 23.39 -9.35
N ARG A 74 -3.55 23.56 -8.79
CA ARG A 74 -4.48 24.63 -9.17
C ARG A 74 -3.86 26.01 -8.93
N GLU A 75 -3.29 26.22 -7.75
CA GLU A 75 -2.55 27.45 -7.42
C GLU A 75 -1.41 27.71 -8.39
N GLY A 76 -0.59 26.69 -8.68
CA GLY A 76 0.52 26.78 -9.62
C GLY A 76 0.08 27.07 -11.07
N SER A 77 -1.06 26.53 -11.50
CA SER A 77 -1.59 26.72 -12.85
C SER A 77 -2.08 28.15 -13.14
N HIS A 78 -2.33 28.93 -12.08
CA HIS A 78 -2.77 30.32 -12.17
C HIS A 78 -1.68 31.32 -11.72
N ALA A 79 -0.51 30.83 -11.33
CA ALA A 79 0.60 31.68 -10.90
C ALA A 79 1.08 32.52 -12.09
N ARG A 80 1.02 33.85 -11.94
CA ARG A 80 1.65 34.76 -12.92
C ARG A 80 3.17 34.66 -12.76
N PRO A 81 3.94 34.77 -13.85
CA PRO A 81 5.39 34.85 -13.75
C PRO A 81 5.75 36.02 -12.83
N SER A 82 6.33 35.74 -11.67
CA SER A 82 7.03 36.75 -10.91
C SER A 82 8.24 37.13 -11.75
N GLY A 83 8.24 38.36 -12.27
CA GLY A 83 9.41 38.90 -12.95
C GLY A 83 10.63 38.68 -12.05
N HIS A 84 11.69 38.14 -12.65
CA HIS A 84 12.93 37.65 -12.02
C HIS A 84 12.92 36.15 -11.70
N GLY A 85 13.23 35.33 -12.72
CA GLY A 85 14.17 34.19 -12.68
C GLY A 85 14.13 33.15 -11.55
N GLU A 86 13.18 33.20 -10.62
CA GLU A 86 13.11 32.32 -9.47
C GLU A 86 12.51 30.98 -9.91
N MET A 87 13.38 30.04 -10.29
CA MET A 87 13.00 28.65 -10.58
C MET A 87 12.46 27.90 -9.36
N ARG A 88 12.65 28.42 -8.14
CA ARG A 88 12.19 27.79 -6.89
C ARG A 88 10.90 28.45 -6.38
N SER A 89 9.78 28.00 -6.91
CA SER A 89 8.47 28.34 -6.35
C SER A 89 8.23 27.56 -5.04
N PRO A 90 7.75 28.22 -3.96
CA PRO A 90 7.30 27.53 -2.74
C PRO A 90 6.22 26.46 -2.99
N LEU A 91 5.51 26.54 -4.12
CA LEU A 91 4.54 25.54 -4.55
C LEU A 91 5.20 24.23 -4.95
N ILE A 92 6.42 24.26 -5.51
CA ILE A 92 7.19 23.05 -5.85
C ILE A 92 7.56 22.33 -4.55
N ASP A 93 8.09 23.04 -3.56
CA ASP A 93 8.46 22.46 -2.26
C ASP A 93 7.24 21.90 -1.52
N ARG A 94 6.08 22.58 -1.63
CA ARG A 94 4.81 22.07 -1.08
C ARG A 94 4.39 20.77 -1.78
N PHE A 95 4.39 20.74 -3.11
CA PHE A 95 4.02 19.55 -3.87
C PHE A 95 4.94 18.37 -3.55
N GLN A 96 6.26 18.58 -3.49
CA GLN A 96 7.22 17.52 -3.16
C GLN A 96 6.98 16.94 -1.75
N ARG A 97 6.73 17.79 -0.75
CA ARG A 97 6.39 17.31 0.60
C ARG A 97 5.10 16.49 0.62
N ASP A 98 4.07 16.92 -0.09
CA ASP A 98 2.82 16.17 -0.16
C ASP A 98 2.95 14.86 -0.93
N LEU A 99 3.81 14.83 -1.96
CA LEU A 99 4.15 13.60 -2.68
C LEU A 99 4.89 12.59 -1.78
N TRP A 100 5.86 13.03 -0.97
CA TRP A 100 6.52 12.15 -0.01
C TRP A 100 5.57 11.65 1.08
N ALA A 101 4.65 12.51 1.54
CA ALA A 101 3.61 12.07 2.47
C ALA A 101 2.71 11.00 1.84
N LEU A 102 2.29 11.20 0.58
CA LEU A 102 1.52 10.20 -0.18
C LEU A 102 2.26 8.87 -0.26
N ASP A 103 3.54 8.89 -0.64
CA ASP A 103 4.37 7.69 -0.75
C ASP A 103 4.43 6.91 0.58
N GLY A 104 4.67 7.61 1.69
CA GLY A 104 4.66 6.99 3.02
C GLY A 104 3.33 6.32 3.38
N TRP A 105 2.19 6.95 3.05
CA TRP A 105 0.87 6.35 3.30
C TRP A 105 0.56 5.17 2.37
N VAL A 106 1.04 5.18 1.12
CA VAL A 106 0.91 4.06 0.20
C VAL A 106 1.71 2.85 0.69
N VAL A 107 2.92 3.08 1.19
CA VAL A 107 3.74 2.02 1.81
C VAL A 107 3.04 1.44 3.03
N SER A 108 2.51 2.28 3.93
CA SER A 108 1.74 1.84 5.09
C SER A 108 0.54 0.96 4.69
N LEU A 109 -0.24 1.40 3.68
CA LEU A 109 -1.37 0.61 3.16
C LEU A 109 -0.93 -0.73 2.58
N LEU A 110 0.23 -0.77 1.93
CA LEU A 110 0.80 -2.01 1.41
C LEU A 110 1.19 -2.97 2.55
N GLU A 111 1.73 -2.48 3.66
CA GLU A 111 2.03 -3.31 4.84
C GLU A 111 0.75 -3.92 5.43
N THR A 112 -0.32 -3.13 5.54
CA THR A 112 -1.64 -3.59 5.98
C THR A 112 -2.22 -4.65 5.03
N ASP A 113 -2.13 -4.43 3.72
CA ASP A 113 -2.57 -5.39 2.70
C ASP A 113 -1.78 -6.70 2.75
N ILE A 114 -0.45 -6.65 2.88
CA ILE A 114 0.39 -7.84 3.04
C ILE A 114 0.00 -8.62 4.30
N THR A 115 -0.29 -7.92 5.40
CA THR A 115 -0.74 -8.53 6.66
C THR A 115 -2.08 -9.24 6.50
N LEU A 116 -3.06 -8.59 5.88
CA LEU A 116 -4.38 -9.17 5.59
C LEU A 116 -4.29 -10.40 4.69
N VAL A 117 -3.49 -10.32 3.61
CA VAL A 117 -3.25 -11.46 2.72
C VAL A 117 -2.53 -12.57 3.46
N GLY A 118 -1.52 -12.25 4.28
CA GLY A 118 -0.74 -13.22 5.04
C GLY A 118 -1.58 -13.99 6.05
N PHE A 119 -2.64 -13.37 6.56
CA PHE A 119 -3.61 -14.01 7.43
C PHE A 119 -4.34 -15.19 6.75
N VAL A 120 -4.57 -15.08 5.44
CA VAL A 120 -5.25 -16.11 4.63
C VAL A 120 -4.24 -17.05 3.97
N SER A 121 -3.17 -16.49 3.40
CA SER A 121 -2.16 -17.21 2.64
C SER A 121 -0.78 -16.54 2.83
N PRO A 122 0.03 -17.04 3.78
CA PRO A 122 1.38 -16.55 4.00
C PRO A 122 2.28 -16.67 2.77
N SER A 123 2.10 -17.73 1.96
CA SER A 123 2.85 -17.93 0.72
C SER A 123 2.54 -16.85 -0.32
N LEU A 124 1.27 -16.47 -0.47
CA LEU A 124 0.87 -15.39 -1.36
C LEU A 124 1.42 -14.04 -0.88
N ALA A 125 1.36 -13.76 0.43
CA ALA A 125 1.90 -12.54 1.00
C ALA A 125 3.41 -12.39 0.72
N ARG A 126 4.19 -13.46 0.88
CA ARG A 126 5.64 -13.46 0.55
C ARG A 126 5.88 -13.17 -0.93
N ASN A 127 5.06 -13.73 -1.81
CA ASN A 127 5.21 -13.54 -3.26
C ASN A 127 4.72 -12.17 -3.74
N LYS A 128 3.87 -11.49 -2.96
CA LYS A 128 3.23 -10.23 -3.36
C LYS A 128 4.23 -9.11 -3.62
N VAL A 129 5.33 -9.05 -2.85
CA VAL A 129 6.41 -8.08 -3.07
C VAL A 129 7.03 -8.23 -4.46
N CYS A 130 7.30 -9.47 -4.88
CA CYS A 130 7.85 -9.74 -6.22
C CYS A 130 6.86 -9.34 -7.32
N GLN A 131 5.58 -9.67 -7.16
CA GLN A 131 4.52 -9.31 -8.10
C GLN A 131 4.36 -7.79 -8.23
N LEU A 132 4.42 -7.05 -7.12
CA LEU A 132 4.35 -5.59 -7.12
C LEU A 132 5.54 -4.97 -7.85
N ASN A 133 6.75 -5.47 -7.61
CA ASN A 133 7.95 -5.00 -8.31
C ASN A 133 7.81 -5.23 -9.83
N GLN A 134 7.35 -6.40 -10.25
CA GLN A 134 7.11 -6.69 -11.67
C GLN A 134 6.05 -5.76 -12.28
N ALA A 135 4.93 -5.55 -11.57
CA ALA A 135 3.87 -4.65 -12.01
C ALA A 135 4.34 -3.19 -12.12
N MET A 136 5.16 -2.73 -11.18
CA MET A 136 5.72 -1.38 -11.19
C MET A 136 6.68 -1.17 -12.36
N ASN A 137 7.57 -2.13 -12.63
CA ASN A 137 8.47 -2.05 -13.79
C ASN A 137 7.68 -2.01 -15.12
N ALA A 138 6.66 -2.86 -15.26
CA ALA A 138 5.80 -2.85 -16.43
C ALA A 138 5.03 -1.52 -16.60
N LEU A 139 4.60 -0.92 -15.50
CA LEU A 139 3.93 0.38 -15.50
C LEU A 139 4.88 1.51 -15.90
N LEU A 140 6.10 1.53 -15.36
CA LEU A 140 7.12 2.52 -15.70
C LEU A 140 7.44 2.47 -17.20
N HIS A 141 7.69 1.27 -17.73
CA HIS A 141 7.95 1.10 -19.16
C HIS A 141 6.81 1.61 -20.05
N LYS A 142 5.55 1.37 -19.65
CA LYS A 142 4.38 1.92 -20.35
C LYS A 142 4.30 3.45 -20.28
N ARG A 143 4.69 4.04 -19.14
CA ARG A 143 4.61 5.48 -18.91
C ARG A 143 5.75 6.25 -19.57
N GLU A 144 6.95 5.68 -19.66
CA GLU A 144 8.08 6.26 -20.41
C GLU A 144 7.69 6.61 -21.85
N ALA A 145 6.90 5.76 -22.51
CA ALA A 145 6.42 6.00 -23.87
C ALA A 145 5.34 7.10 -23.99
N GLY A 146 4.73 7.53 -22.88
CA GLY A 146 3.60 8.46 -22.85
C GLY A 146 3.84 9.77 -22.09
N LEU A 147 4.98 9.90 -21.39
CA LEU A 147 5.33 11.10 -20.64
C LEU A 147 5.91 12.16 -21.60
N PHE A 148 5.06 13.10 -22.00
CA PHE A 148 5.47 14.36 -22.64
C PHE A 148 5.29 15.49 -21.61
N PRO A 149 6.24 15.67 -20.67
CA PRO A 149 6.11 16.65 -19.59
C PRO A 149 6.15 18.09 -20.11
N PHE A 150 6.75 18.29 -21.27
CA PHE A 150 6.65 19.51 -22.03
C PHE A 150 5.40 19.44 -22.90
N LEU A 151 4.60 20.51 -22.89
CA LEU A 151 3.49 20.68 -23.81
C LEU A 151 3.97 20.32 -25.22
N LYS A 152 3.11 19.67 -26.01
CA LYS A 152 3.31 19.50 -27.46
C LYS A 152 3.18 20.85 -28.20
N ASP A 153 3.74 21.90 -27.62
CA ASP A 153 3.78 23.25 -28.15
C ASP A 153 5.24 23.59 -28.47
N PRO A 154 5.66 23.42 -29.74
CA PRO A 154 7.01 23.75 -30.19
C PRO A 154 7.39 25.22 -29.92
N ALA A 155 6.42 26.12 -29.75
CA ALA A 155 6.68 27.53 -29.50
C ALA A 155 7.43 27.77 -28.17
N LEU A 156 7.28 26.87 -27.19
CA LEU A 156 8.00 26.94 -25.90
C LEU A 156 9.50 26.67 -26.02
N PHE A 157 9.95 26.11 -27.15
CA PHE A 157 11.35 25.78 -27.41
C PHE A 157 11.92 26.49 -28.64
N ALA A 158 11.16 27.40 -29.25
CA ALA A 158 11.54 28.06 -30.49
C ALA A 158 12.88 28.81 -30.40
N ASP A 159 13.29 29.21 -29.19
CA ASP A 159 14.57 29.89 -28.93
C ASP A 159 15.74 28.94 -28.62
N TYR A 160 15.47 27.64 -28.38
CA TYR A 160 16.50 26.63 -28.08
C TYR A 160 16.99 25.86 -29.32
N PHE A 161 16.27 25.94 -30.44
CA PHE A 161 16.58 25.21 -31.69
C PHE A 161 17.12 26.11 -32.82
N LYS A 162 17.55 27.33 -32.49
CA LYS A 162 18.23 28.24 -33.43
C LYS A 162 19.75 28.06 -33.38
#